data_AF-A0A450XUS3-F1
#
_entry.id   AF-A0A450XUS3-F1
#
_cell.length_a   1.000
_cell.length_b   1.000
_cell.length_c   1.000
_cell.angle_alpha   90.00
_cell.angle_beta   90.00
_cell.angle_gamma   90.00
#
_symmetry.space_group_name_H-M   'P 1'
#
loop_
_entity.id
_entity.type
_entity.pdbx_description
1 polymer ?
#
loop_
_entity_poly.entity_id
_entity_poly.type
_entity_poly.pdbx_seq_one_letter_code
_entity_poly.pdbx_strand_id
1 'polypeptide(L)' 'MTQRKLISFDWALKKLLRSKANHEILEGFLSELLKDDMEILEVLESEGNQEHARDKSNRVDVK' A
#
# COMPACT_ATOMS: atom_id res chain seq x y z
N MET A 1 29.73 -9.79 -10.11
CA MET A 1 28.38 -9.28 -10.44
C MET A 1 27.87 -8.53 -9.23
N THR A 2 27.53 -7.25 -9.37
CA THR A 2 26.95 -6.43 -8.29
C THR A 2 25.55 -6.96 -7.96
N GLN A 3 25.34 -7.36 -6.70
CA GLN A 3 24.06 -7.88 -6.25
C GLN A 3 23.02 -6.75 -6.22
N ARG A 4 21.91 -6.93 -6.95
CA ARG A 4 20.80 -5.97 -6.94
C ARG A 4 20.11 -6.05 -5.57
N LYS A 5 19.85 -4.89 -4.96
CA LYS A 5 19.02 -4.82 -3.76
C LYS A 5 17.56 -5.05 -4.17
N LEU A 6 16.98 -6.13 -3.69
CA LEU A 6 15.56 -6.44 -3.87
C LEU A 6 14.81 -6.09 -2.58
N ILE A 7 13.56 -5.68 -2.72
CA ILE A 7 12.66 -5.39 -1.61
C ILE A 7 11.44 -6.31 -1.69
N SER A 8 10.87 -6.66 -0.54
CA SER A 8 9.60 -7.39 -0.50
C SER A 8 8.46 -6.52 -0.99
N PHE A 9 7.53 -7.11 -1.74
CA PHE A 9 6.37 -6.40 -2.27
C PHE A 9 5.51 -5.75 -1.17
N ASP A 10 5.30 -6.45 -0.04
CA ASP A 10 4.60 -5.90 1.13
C ASP A 10 5.26 -4.61 1.67
N TRP A 11 6.60 -4.56 1.68
CA TRP A 11 7.34 -3.37 2.09
C TRP A 11 7.16 -2.22 1.08
N ALA A 12 7.22 -2.53 -0.21
CA ALA A 12 6.99 -1.55 -1.28
C ALA A 12 5.58 -0.97 -1.20
N LEU A 13 4.55 -1.81 -1.00
CA LEU A 13 3.17 -1.41 -0.79
C LEU A 13 3.02 -0.45 0.39
N LYS A 14 3.57 -0.81 1.55
CA LYS A 14 3.41 -0.03 2.80
C LYS A 14 4.16 1.30 2.78
N LYS A 15 5.30 1.39 2.09
CA LYS A 15 6.24 2.53 2.19
C LYS A 15 6.41 3.32 0.89
N LEU A 16 6.45 2.70 -0.28
CA LEU A 16 6.55 3.40 -1.56
C LEU A 16 5.16 3.73 -2.11
N LEU A 17 4.29 2.75 -2.21
CA LEU A 17 3.00 2.89 -2.92
C LEU A 17 1.93 3.64 -2.12
N ARG A 18 2.25 4.04 -0.88
CA ARG A 18 1.41 4.92 -0.04
C ARG A 18 1.32 6.36 -0.56
N SER A 19 2.34 6.82 -1.29
CA SER A 19 2.28 8.17 -1.87
C SER A 19 1.28 8.19 -3.02
N LYS A 20 0.45 9.24 -3.08
CA LYS A 20 -0.52 9.46 -4.17
C LYS A 20 0.13 9.44 -5.56
N ALA A 21 1.39 9.88 -5.65
CA ALA A 21 2.17 9.84 -6.89
C ALA A 21 2.48 8.43 -7.39
N ASN A 22 2.32 7.40 -6.54
CA ASN A 22 2.63 6.01 -6.85
C ASN A 22 1.37 5.15 -6.97
N HIS A 23 0.17 5.74 -6.91
CA HIS A 23 -1.09 5.01 -7.10
C HIS A 23 -1.19 4.46 -8.53
N GLU A 24 -0.76 5.21 -9.54
CA GLU A 24 -0.75 4.77 -10.96
C GLU A 24 0.04 3.46 -11.17
N ILE A 25 1.12 3.29 -10.41
CA ILE A 25 1.97 2.09 -10.48
C ILE A 25 1.24 0.91 -9.86
N LEU A 26 0.54 1.14 -8.75
CA LEU A 26 -0.21 0.10 -8.06
C LEU A 26 -1.47 -0.30 -8.84
N GLU A 27 -2.18 0.66 -9.44
CA GLU A 27 -3.29 0.46 -10.36
C GLU A 27 -2.86 -0.45 -11.52
N GLY A 28 -1.86 -0.04 -12.30
CA GLY A 28 -1.39 -0.83 -13.44
C GLY A 28 -0.90 -2.23 -13.04
N PHE A 29 -0.23 -2.35 -11.89
CA PHE A 29 0.21 -3.65 -11.38
C PHE A 29 -0.97 -4.56 -11.03
N LEU A 30 -1.95 -4.05 -10.29
CA LEU A 30 -3.10 -4.83 -9.87
C LEU A 30 -4.02 -5.14 -11.04
N SER A 31 -4.20 -4.21 -11.97
CA SER A 31 -5.00 -4.40 -13.17
C SER A 31 -4.47 -5.53 -14.04
N GLU A 32 -3.15 -5.61 -14.23
CA GLU A 32 -2.51 -6.71 -14.96
C GLU A 32 -2.58 -8.03 -14.17
N LEU A 33 -2.35 -7.98 -12.86
CA LEU A 33 -2.38 -9.16 -12.00
C LEU A 33 -3.76 -9.82 -11.96
N LEU A 34 -4.82 -9.00 -11.88
CA LEU A 34 -6.21 -9.46 -11.80
C LEU A 34 -6.90 -9.55 -13.17
N LYS A 35 -6.27 -9.03 -14.22
CA LYS A 35 -6.83 -8.92 -15.59
C LYS A 35 -8.15 -8.15 -15.63
N ASP A 36 -8.23 -7.09 -14.85
CA ASP A 36 -9.39 -6.21 -14.73
C ASP A 36 -8.91 -4.76 -14.65
N ASP A 37 -9.71 -3.80 -15.13
CA ASP A 37 -9.31 -2.40 -15.09
C ASP A 37 -9.70 -1.77 -13.74
N MET A 38 -8.71 -1.35 -12.96
CA MET A 38 -8.91 -0.87 -11.59
C MET A 38 -8.29 0.51 -11.36
N GLU A 39 -9.05 1.36 -10.66
CA GLU A 39 -8.64 2.69 -10.23
C GLU A 39 -8.65 2.78 -8.70
N ILE A 40 -7.59 3.35 -8.12
CA ILE A 40 -7.45 3.55 -6.68
C ILE A 40 -7.94 4.96 -6.36
N LEU A 41 -9.22 5.04 -5.97
CA LEU A 41 -9.87 6.29 -5.57
C LEU A 41 -9.21 6.93 -4.33
N GLU A 42 -8.96 6.11 -3.31
CA GLU A 42 -8.31 6.51 -2.07
C GLU A 42 -7.69 5.29 -1.39
N VAL A 43 -6.46 5.43 -0.88
CA VAL A 43 -5.90 4.43 0.04
C VAL A 43 -6.43 4.78 1.42
N LEU A 44 -7.29 3.91 1.96
CA LEU A 44 -7.78 4.08 3.32
C LEU A 44 -6.61 4.02 4.29
N GLU A 45 -6.29 5.16 4.89
CA GLU A 45 -5.33 5.28 5.97
C GLU A 45 -5.86 4.49 7.18
N SER A 46 -5.47 3.22 7.27
CA SER A 46 -5.67 2.47 8.49
C SER A 46 -4.72 3.06 9.53
N GLU A 47 -5.24 3.81 10.50
CA GLU A 47 -4.57 4.15 11.76
C GLU A 47 -4.25 2.89 12.62
N GLY A 48 -4.21 1.70 12.00
CA GLY A 48 -3.83 0.42 12.60
C GLY A 48 -2.35 0.07 12.43
N ASN A 49 -1.58 0.81 11.62
CA ASN A 49 -0.12 0.69 11.64
C ASN A 49 0.45 1.56 12.75
N GLN A 50 0.43 1.06 13.99
CA GLN A 50 1.26 1.61 15.07
C GLN A 50 2.73 1.61 14.60
N GLU A 51 3.29 2.78 14.29
CA GLU A 51 4.74 2.94 14.20
C GLU A 51 5.34 3.10 15.61
N HIS A 52 4.55 3.56 16.58
CA HIS A 52 4.96 3.69 17.97
C HIS A 52 3.87 3.25 18.98
N ALA A 53 4.30 2.76 20.14
CA ALA A 53 3.46 2.15 21.18
C ALA A 53 2.36 3.06 21.79
N ARG A 54 2.30 4.33 21.40
CA ARG A 54 1.41 5.36 21.95
C ARG A 54 0.29 5.78 21.01
N ASP A 55 0.25 5.26 19.78
CA ASP A 55 -0.77 5.65 18.81
C ASP A 55 -2.12 4.99 19.17
N LYS A 56 -3.19 5.79 19.07
CA LYS A 56 -4.55 5.44 19.49
C LYS A 56 -5.17 4.53 18.45
N SER A 57 -5.65 3.35 18.87
CA SER A 57 -6.43 2.47 17.99
C SER A 57 -7.83 3.03 17.81
N ASN A 58 -8.24 3.24 16.56
CA ASN A 58 -9.65 3.31 16.21
C ASN A 58 -10.06 1.98 15.59
N ARG A 59 -10.93 1.24 16.30
CA ARG A 59 -11.66 0.10 15.75
C ARG A 59 -12.76 0.68 14.87
N VAL A 60 -12.53 0.73 13.57
CA VAL A 60 -13.60 1.10 12.63
C VAL A 60 -14.53 -0.10 12.54
N ASP A 61 -15.66 -0.01 13.23
CA ASP A 61 -16.79 -0.91 13.02
C ASP A 61 -17.22 -0.80 11.55
N VAL A 62 -17.10 -1.90 10.82
CA VAL A 62 -17.80 -2.07 9.54
C VAL A 62 -19.28 -2.24 9.89
N LYS A 63 -20.12 -1.27 9.52
CA LYS A 63 -21.58 -1.39 9.54
C LYS A 63 -22.11 -1.46 8.13
#